data_AF-A0A924H5U9-F1
#
_entry.id   AF-A0A924H5U9-F1
#
_cell.length_a   1.000
_cell.length_b   1.000
_cell.length_c   1.000
_cell.angle_alpha   90.00
_cell.angle_beta   90.00
_cell.angle_gamma   90.00
#
_symmetry.space_group_name_H-M   'P 1'
#
loop_
_entity.id
_entity.type
_entity.pdbx_description
1 polymer ?
#
loop_
_entity_poly.entity_id
_entity_poly.type
_entity_poly.pdbx_seq_one_letter_code
_entity_poly.pdbx_strand_id
1 'polypeptide(L)'
;MNQQTAFVQLATPQVLAWLESQLARGCTRPSLYKSLLDAGWQAASASQMMRLTPEEMQAFGAAIAVSKQPTPSLESSSATVAVPSPLLDAAGGMVDAGDKWVEVIEQRHDPELMVFANLLSPAECEALIDAARPRLSRSLTVDIKTGGEELHPDRTSQGMFFARSENAVVQRIEARIAKLLRWPVQNGEGLQVLRYPPGAQYRPHYDYFNPAEPGTPAILLRGGQRVATLIIYLFEPEEGGATVFPDIGVQVAPRRGNAVFFSYAQAHPASRTLHGGEPVVTGEKWIATKWLREREFT
;
A
#
# COMPACT_ATOMS: atom_id res chain seq x y z
N MET A 1 19.04 41.95 7.41
CA MET A 1 19.19 40.62 8.05
C MET A 1 17.80 40.11 8.39
N ASN A 2 17.30 39.15 7.63
CA ASN A 2 16.23 38.21 8.01
C ASN A 2 15.97 37.29 6.80
N GLN A 3 16.82 36.28 6.64
CA GLN A 3 16.66 35.20 5.65
C GLN A 3 16.28 33.86 6.31
N GLN A 4 16.04 33.85 7.64
CA GLN A 4 15.94 32.60 8.40
C GLN A 4 14.51 32.06 8.57
N THR A 5 13.47 32.83 8.23
CA THR A 5 12.07 32.49 8.57
C THR A 5 11.24 31.90 7.44
N ALA A 6 11.76 31.81 6.21
CA ALA A 6 10.95 31.39 5.05
C ALA A 6 11.09 29.91 4.64
N PHE A 7 11.99 29.11 5.22
CA PHE A 7 12.41 27.82 4.63
C PHE A 7 12.36 26.59 5.56
N VAL A 8 11.51 26.59 6.60
CA VAL A 8 11.27 25.41 7.47
C VAL A 8 9.86 24.84 7.29
N GLN A 9 9.16 25.20 6.21
CA GLN A 9 7.74 24.90 6.04
C GLN A 9 7.42 23.43 5.69
N LEU A 10 8.42 22.55 5.64
CA LEU A 10 8.27 21.14 5.24
C LEU A 10 8.55 20.11 6.37
N ALA A 11 9.12 20.50 7.51
CA ALA A 11 9.36 19.57 8.61
C ALA A 11 8.11 19.42 9.49
N THR A 12 7.57 18.21 9.64
CA THR A 12 6.45 17.99 10.57
C THR A 12 6.97 17.94 12.01
N PRO A 13 6.14 18.30 13.02
CA PRO A 13 6.53 18.18 14.43
C PRO A 13 6.98 16.77 14.82
N GLN A 14 6.41 15.75 14.16
CA GLN A 14 6.75 14.34 14.38
C GLN A 14 8.16 14.01 13.90
N VAL A 15 8.58 14.55 12.76
CA VAL A 15 9.94 14.36 12.21
C VAL A 15 10.97 15.08 13.07
N LEU A 16 10.66 16.29 13.56
CA LEU A 16 11.54 17.03 14.46
C LEU A 16 11.70 16.32 15.81
N ALA A 17 10.62 15.82 16.40
CA ALA A 17 10.66 15.04 17.64
C ALA A 17 11.42 13.71 17.46
N TRP A 18 11.28 13.06 16.30
CA TRP A 18 12.06 11.86 15.97
C TRP A 18 13.55 12.17 15.87
N LEU A 19 13.94 13.24 15.15
CA LEU A 19 15.34 13.66 15.01
C LEU A 19 15.98 13.97 16.37
N GLU A 20 15.27 14.70 17.22
CA GLU A 20 15.72 15.00 18.58
C GLU A 20 15.95 13.72 19.38
N SER A 21 15.00 12.78 19.36
CA SER A 21 15.10 11.50 20.06
C SER A 21 16.28 10.66 19.57
N GLN A 22 16.55 10.63 18.26
CA GLN A 22 17.68 9.88 17.72
C GLN A 22 19.03 10.51 18.07
N LEU A 23 19.13 11.84 18.05
CA LEU A 23 20.34 12.55 18.48
C LEU A 23 20.61 12.32 19.97
N ALA A 24 19.58 12.33 20.81
CA ALA A 24 19.69 12.01 22.24
C ALA A 24 20.13 10.57 22.50
N ARG A 25 19.82 9.65 21.57
CA ARG A 25 20.28 8.24 21.58
C ARG A 25 21.68 8.03 20.99
N GLY A 26 22.36 9.11 20.61
CA GLY A 26 23.73 9.06 20.09
C GLY A 26 23.85 8.77 18.59
N CYS A 27 22.74 8.78 17.83
CA CYS A 27 22.81 8.71 16.37
C CYS A 27 23.49 9.96 15.81
N THR A 28 24.29 9.80 14.75
CA THR A 28 25.05 10.92 14.18
C THR A 28 24.23 11.65 13.13
N ARG A 29 24.47 12.96 12.97
CA ARG A 29 23.79 13.76 11.93
C ARG A 29 23.98 13.20 10.52
N PRO A 30 25.16 12.68 10.12
CA PRO A 30 25.31 12.01 8.82
C PRO A 30 24.44 10.76 8.66
N SER A 31 24.26 9.95 9.72
CA SER A 31 23.38 8.77 9.62
C SER A 31 21.91 9.16 9.49
N LEU A 32 21.48 10.19 10.24
CA LEU A 32 20.11 10.71 10.17
C LEU A 32 19.83 11.42 8.85
N TYR A 33 20.81 12.15 8.30
CA TYR A 33 20.73 12.73 6.96
C TYR A 33 20.47 11.66 5.91
N LYS A 34 21.24 10.57 5.93
CA LYS A 34 21.04 9.44 5.04
C LYS A 34 19.64 8.82 5.23
N SER A 35 19.20 8.62 6.47
CA SER A 35 17.85 8.10 6.74
C SER A 35 16.74 9.01 6.21
N LEU A 36 16.91 10.33 6.23
CA LEU A 36 15.96 11.27 5.64
C LEU A 36 15.94 11.14 4.11
N LEU A 37 17.10 11.05 3.46
CA LEU A 37 17.18 10.84 2.01
C LEU A 37 16.56 9.50 1.59
N ASP A 38 16.85 8.43 2.32
CA ASP A 38 16.31 7.09 2.07
C ASP A 38 14.78 7.07 2.27
N ALA A 39 14.25 7.94 3.14
CA ALA A 39 12.81 8.15 3.34
C ALA A 39 12.18 9.12 2.32
N GLY A 40 12.92 9.53 1.28
CA GLY A 40 12.41 10.36 0.18
C GLY A 40 12.43 11.87 0.45
N TRP A 41 13.09 12.34 1.52
CA TRP A 41 13.23 13.77 1.77
C TRP A 41 14.20 14.40 0.78
N GLN A 42 13.85 15.59 0.28
CA GLN A 42 14.76 16.37 -0.55
C GLN A 42 16.05 16.72 0.22
N ALA A 43 17.19 16.61 -0.46
CA ALA A 43 18.51 16.83 0.13
C ALA A 43 18.68 18.22 0.77
N ALA A 44 18.08 19.27 0.20
CA ALA A 44 18.12 20.61 0.76
C ALA A 44 17.42 20.67 2.14
N SER A 45 16.24 20.06 2.25
CA SER A 45 15.42 20.00 3.46
C SER A 45 16.09 19.15 4.54
N ALA A 46 16.61 17.98 4.18
CA ALA A 46 17.37 17.12 5.09
C ALA A 46 18.64 17.83 5.60
N SER A 47 19.34 18.57 4.73
CA SER A 47 20.54 19.32 5.10
C SER A 47 20.24 20.46 6.08
N GLN A 48 19.09 21.12 5.93
CA GLN A 48 18.63 22.16 6.85
C GLN A 48 18.21 21.59 8.20
N MET A 49 17.47 20.48 8.23
CA MET A 49 17.11 19.80 9.49
C MET A 49 18.36 19.36 10.26
N MET A 50 19.40 18.92 9.56
CA MET A 50 20.68 18.56 10.17
C MET A 50 21.50 19.75 10.67
N ARG A 51 21.04 20.99 10.50
CA ARG A 51 21.67 22.19 11.08
C ARG A 51 20.97 22.70 12.32
N LEU A 52 19.75 22.23 12.59
CA LEU A 52 18.98 22.65 13.76
C LEU A 52 19.61 22.16 15.06
N THR A 53 19.54 22.98 16.12
CA THR A 53 19.82 22.56 17.49
C THR A 53 18.59 21.86 18.10
N PRO A 54 18.75 21.06 19.17
CA PRO A 54 17.60 20.46 19.87
C PRO A 54 16.59 21.51 20.37
N GLU A 55 17.08 22.64 20.85
CA GLU A 55 16.25 23.77 21.31
C GLU A 55 15.45 24.40 20.15
N GLU A 56 16.07 24.55 18.98
CA GLU A 56 15.39 25.00 17.76
C GLU A 56 14.34 23.97 17.30
N MET A 57 14.64 22.68 17.34
CA MET A 57 13.70 21.61 16.97
C MET A 57 12.44 21.62 17.86
N GLN A 58 12.60 21.79 19.18
CA GLN A 58 11.48 21.92 20.11
C GLN A 58 10.67 23.20 19.88
N ALA A 59 11.33 24.34 19.67
CA ALA A 59 10.67 25.62 19.41
C ALA A 59 9.86 25.59 18.10
N PHE A 60 10.40 24.99 17.03
CA PHE A 60 9.68 24.81 15.76
C PHE A 60 8.50 23.85 15.90
N GLY A 61 8.67 22.73 16.60
CA GLY A 61 7.59 21.77 16.87
C GLY A 61 6.41 22.40 17.62
N ALA A 62 6.69 23.24 18.63
CA ALA A 62 5.68 23.95 19.39
C ALA A 62 4.98 25.06 18.58
N ALA A 63 5.72 25.83 17.78
CA ALA A 63 5.15 26.90 16.95
C ALA A 63 4.22 26.36 15.85
N ILE A 64 4.53 25.21 15.25
CA ILE A 64 3.70 24.56 14.23
C ILE A 64 2.42 23.97 14.83
N ALA A 65 2.47 23.46 16.07
CA ALA A 65 1.28 22.93 16.77
C ALA A 65 0.24 24.01 17.14
N VAL A 66 0.68 25.26 17.32
CA VAL A 66 -0.18 26.41 17.66
C VAL A 66 -0.79 27.09 16.42
N SER A 67 -0.15 26.97 15.25
CA SER A 67 -0.57 27.57 13.98
C SER A 67 -1.56 26.70 13.19
N LYS A 68 -2.71 26.35 13.76
CA LYS A 68 -3.87 25.85 12.99
C LYS A 68 -4.76 27.02 12.54
N GLN A 69 -4.35 27.75 11.50
CA GLN A 69 -5.28 28.47 10.61
C GLN A 69 -4.78 28.40 9.16
N PRO A 70 -5.69 28.31 8.17
CA PRO A 70 -5.31 28.01 6.79
C PRO A 70 -4.85 29.30 6.08
N THR A 71 -3.59 29.33 5.65
CA THR A 71 -3.11 30.29 4.64
C THR A 71 -3.08 29.62 3.26
N PRO A 72 -3.40 30.35 2.19
CA PRO A 72 -3.77 29.77 0.90
C PRO A 72 -2.54 29.18 0.20
N SER A 73 -2.60 27.89 -0.08
CA SER A 73 -1.64 27.18 -0.92
C SER A 73 -1.87 27.56 -2.38
N LEU A 74 -0.80 27.99 -3.06
CA LEU A 74 -0.70 28.04 -4.50
C LEU A 74 -1.17 26.70 -5.09
N GLU A 75 -2.27 26.76 -5.83
CA GLU A 75 -2.89 25.62 -6.49
C GLU A 75 -1.90 24.99 -7.48
N SER A 76 -1.28 23.87 -7.11
CA SER A 76 -1.20 22.76 -8.04
C SER A 76 -2.44 21.92 -7.81
N SER A 77 -3.34 21.88 -8.78
CA SER A 77 -4.54 21.07 -8.73
C SER A 77 -4.14 19.59 -8.74
N SER A 78 -3.83 18.99 -7.59
CA SER A 78 -3.90 17.54 -7.46
C SER A 78 -5.38 17.20 -7.36
N ALA A 79 -6.02 17.00 -8.51
CA ALA A 79 -7.35 16.40 -8.54
C ALA A 79 -7.27 15.10 -7.73
N THR A 80 -7.98 15.04 -6.60
CA THR A 80 -8.11 13.81 -5.82
C THR A 80 -8.73 12.77 -6.74
N VAL A 81 -7.98 11.71 -7.05
CA VAL A 81 -8.44 10.67 -7.97
C VAL A 81 -9.57 9.90 -7.28
N ALA A 82 -10.64 9.61 -8.02
CA ALA A 82 -11.72 8.77 -7.51
C ALA A 82 -11.15 7.39 -7.13
N VAL A 83 -11.45 6.94 -5.92
CA VAL A 83 -11.04 5.62 -5.42
C VAL A 83 -12.24 4.67 -5.33
N PRO A 84 -12.02 3.35 -5.46
CA PRO A 84 -13.05 2.36 -5.19
C PRO A 84 -13.59 2.51 -3.77
N SER A 85 -14.90 2.34 -3.61
CA SER A 85 -15.56 2.44 -2.31
C SER A 85 -16.78 1.50 -2.27
N PRO A 86 -16.76 0.49 -1.38
CA PRO A 86 -17.89 -0.40 -1.17
C PRO A 86 -19.13 0.34 -0.69
N LEU A 87 -20.30 -0.10 -1.12
CA LEU A 87 -21.57 0.36 -0.55
C LEU A 87 -21.99 -0.61 0.55
N LEU A 88 -21.84 -0.17 1.79
CA LEU A 88 -22.26 -0.93 2.96
C LEU A 88 -23.80 -0.94 3.09
N ASP A 89 -24.32 -1.98 3.73
CA ASP A 89 -25.71 -2.03 4.17
C ASP A 89 -26.02 -0.99 5.25
N ALA A 90 -27.29 -0.86 5.63
CA ALA A 90 -27.70 0.14 6.62
C ALA A 90 -27.03 -0.02 7.99
N ALA A 91 -26.59 -1.24 8.32
CA ALA A 91 -25.88 -1.53 9.56
C ALA A 91 -24.36 -1.32 9.47
N GLY A 92 -23.82 -1.12 8.26
CA GLY A 92 -22.38 -0.97 8.03
C GLY A 92 -21.59 -2.28 8.06
N GLY A 93 -22.26 -3.43 8.21
CA GLY A 93 -21.62 -4.72 8.50
C GLY A 93 -21.52 -5.64 7.28
N MET A 94 -22.24 -5.34 6.19
CA MET A 94 -22.30 -6.22 5.02
C MET A 94 -22.20 -5.43 3.71
N VAL A 95 -21.67 -6.07 2.66
CA VAL A 95 -21.67 -5.58 1.29
C VAL A 95 -22.32 -6.62 0.37
N ASP A 96 -23.25 -6.18 -0.49
CA ASP A 96 -23.77 -6.99 -1.58
C ASP A 96 -22.74 -7.07 -2.72
N ALA A 97 -22.13 -8.25 -2.87
CA ALA A 97 -21.17 -8.51 -3.94
C ALA A 97 -21.81 -9.13 -5.19
N GLY A 98 -23.14 -9.16 -5.26
CA GLY A 98 -23.95 -9.60 -6.40
C GLY A 98 -24.33 -11.07 -6.35
N ASP A 99 -23.37 -11.96 -6.11
CA ASP A 99 -23.60 -13.40 -5.99
C ASP A 99 -23.59 -13.90 -4.54
N LYS A 100 -23.16 -13.07 -3.59
CA LYS A 100 -23.22 -13.30 -2.16
C LYS A 100 -23.09 -12.01 -1.35
N TRP A 101 -23.44 -12.10 -0.08
CA TRP A 101 -23.13 -11.08 0.92
C TRP A 101 -21.73 -11.32 1.51
N VAL A 102 -20.98 -10.25 1.67
CA VAL A 102 -19.62 -10.23 2.23
C VAL A 102 -19.64 -9.41 3.52
N GLU A 103 -19.09 -9.95 4.59
CA GLU A 103 -19.08 -9.30 5.90
C GLU A 103 -17.90 -8.33 6.00
N VAL A 104 -18.12 -7.19 6.65
CA VAL A 104 -17.08 -6.21 6.99
C VAL A 104 -16.70 -6.38 8.45
N ILE A 105 -15.49 -6.86 8.69
CA ILE A 105 -14.97 -7.15 10.04
C ILE A 105 -14.33 -5.92 10.66
N GLU A 106 -13.67 -5.11 9.84
CA GLU A 106 -13.00 -3.88 10.25
C GLU A 106 -13.14 -2.84 9.15
N GLN A 107 -13.34 -1.57 9.55
CA GLN A 107 -13.31 -0.41 8.67
C GLN A 107 -12.51 0.70 9.32
N ARG A 108 -11.67 1.35 8.51
CA ARG A 108 -10.96 2.59 8.83
C ARG A 108 -11.13 3.56 7.68
N HIS A 109 -11.14 4.85 8.01
CA HIS A 109 -11.31 5.95 7.04
C HIS A 109 -10.03 6.78 6.82
N ASP A 110 -9.01 6.59 7.67
CA ASP A 110 -7.71 7.27 7.53
C ASP A 110 -6.56 6.29 7.85
N PRO A 111 -6.02 5.60 6.82
CA PRO A 111 -6.51 5.53 5.45
C PRO A 111 -7.79 4.70 5.32
N GLU A 112 -8.43 4.78 4.15
CA GLU A 112 -9.54 3.90 3.80
C GLU A 112 -9.02 2.46 3.69
N LEU A 113 -9.37 1.64 4.67
CA LEU A 113 -8.98 0.23 4.80
C LEU A 113 -10.18 -0.56 5.32
N MET A 114 -10.43 -1.72 4.71
CA MET A 114 -11.46 -2.65 5.16
C MET A 114 -10.93 -4.08 5.20
N VAL A 115 -11.40 -4.85 6.19
CA VAL A 115 -11.19 -6.30 6.23
C VAL A 115 -12.52 -6.99 5.96
N PHE A 116 -12.55 -7.83 4.94
CA PHE A 116 -13.72 -8.58 4.53
C PHE A 116 -13.64 -10.04 4.99
N ALA A 117 -14.71 -10.55 5.57
CA ALA A 117 -14.91 -11.96 5.83
C ALA A 117 -15.68 -12.62 4.68
N ASN A 118 -15.35 -13.90 4.41
CA ASN A 118 -16.12 -14.73 3.49
C ASN A 118 -16.24 -14.12 2.07
N LEU A 119 -15.21 -13.43 1.59
CA LEU A 119 -15.17 -12.92 0.22
C LEU A 119 -15.14 -14.08 -0.79
N LEU A 120 -14.27 -15.07 -0.54
CA LEU A 120 -14.21 -16.32 -1.29
C LEU A 120 -14.63 -17.50 -0.42
N SER A 121 -15.28 -18.48 -1.03
CA SER A 121 -15.49 -19.78 -0.40
C SER A 121 -14.19 -20.60 -0.38
N PRO A 122 -14.04 -21.59 0.52
CA PRO A 122 -12.90 -22.49 0.51
C PRO A 122 -12.68 -23.15 -0.86
N ALA A 123 -13.75 -23.60 -1.53
CA ALA A 123 -13.67 -24.23 -2.85
C ALA A 123 -13.12 -23.27 -3.94
N GLU A 124 -13.49 -21.99 -3.90
CA GLU A 124 -12.95 -20.97 -4.82
C GLU A 124 -11.47 -20.69 -4.57
N CYS A 125 -11.06 -20.64 -3.29
CA CYS A 125 -9.64 -20.51 -2.94
C CYS A 125 -8.82 -21.69 -3.48
N GLU A 126 -9.32 -22.91 -3.36
CA GLU A 126 -8.66 -24.13 -3.86
C GLU A 126 -8.55 -24.12 -5.38
N ALA A 127 -9.65 -23.81 -6.06
CA ALA A 127 -9.67 -23.73 -7.52
C ALA A 127 -8.68 -22.70 -8.06
N LEU A 128 -8.52 -21.54 -7.40
CA LEU A 128 -7.49 -20.56 -7.77
C LEU A 128 -6.07 -21.08 -7.53
N ILE A 129 -5.82 -21.71 -6.39
CA ILE A 129 -4.51 -22.29 -6.07
C ILE A 129 -4.14 -23.35 -7.10
N ASP A 130 -5.04 -24.28 -7.41
CA ASP A 130 -4.79 -25.38 -8.34
C ASP A 130 -4.54 -24.90 -9.77
N ALA A 131 -5.32 -23.92 -10.23
CA ALA A 131 -5.13 -23.30 -11.53
C ALA A 131 -3.82 -22.48 -11.63
N ALA A 132 -3.31 -21.99 -10.49
CA ALA A 132 -2.10 -21.18 -10.44
C ALA A 132 -0.82 -22.00 -10.29
N ARG A 133 -0.88 -23.08 -9.50
CA ARG A 133 0.26 -23.93 -9.11
C ARG A 133 1.19 -24.32 -10.27
N PRO A 134 0.73 -24.76 -11.46
CA PRO A 134 1.63 -25.19 -12.53
C PRO A 134 2.42 -24.04 -13.19
N ARG A 135 2.03 -22.78 -12.96
CA ARG A 135 2.65 -21.59 -13.59
C ARG A 135 3.43 -20.72 -12.62
N LEU A 136 3.51 -21.10 -11.35
CA LEU A 136 4.24 -20.33 -10.35
C LEU A 136 5.74 -20.28 -10.68
N SER A 137 6.29 -19.08 -10.74
CA SER A 137 7.72 -18.81 -10.85
C SER A 137 8.15 -17.83 -9.76
N ARG A 138 9.46 -17.57 -9.65
CA ARG A 138 9.97 -16.56 -8.69
C ARG A 138 9.33 -15.20 -8.98
N SER A 139 8.73 -14.56 -7.97
CA SER A 139 8.06 -13.28 -8.16
C SER A 139 9.06 -12.17 -8.53
N LEU A 140 8.62 -11.30 -9.44
CA LEU A 140 9.34 -10.11 -9.87
C LEU A 140 8.67 -8.85 -9.28
N THR A 141 9.39 -7.74 -9.24
CA THR A 141 8.88 -6.39 -8.96
C THR A 141 9.02 -5.52 -10.19
N VAL A 142 8.39 -4.35 -10.20
CA VAL A 142 8.60 -3.37 -11.26
C VAL A 142 9.94 -2.67 -11.03
N ASP A 143 10.80 -2.67 -12.04
CA ASP A 143 12.04 -1.90 -12.08
C ASP A 143 11.69 -0.41 -12.16
N ILE A 144 12.09 0.35 -11.15
CA ILE A 144 11.78 1.77 -11.01
C ILE A 144 12.46 2.65 -12.07
N LYS A 145 13.57 2.19 -12.64
CA LYS A 145 14.36 2.93 -13.64
C LYS A 145 13.84 2.70 -15.05
N THR A 146 13.52 1.45 -15.38
CA THR A 146 13.17 1.05 -16.74
C THR A 146 11.67 0.87 -16.93
N GLY A 147 10.91 0.68 -15.85
CA GLY A 147 9.50 0.27 -15.87
C GLY A 147 9.28 -1.20 -16.23
N GLY A 148 10.36 -1.99 -16.38
CA GLY A 148 10.33 -3.43 -16.66
C GLY A 148 10.09 -4.29 -15.41
N GLU A 149 10.33 -5.60 -15.53
CA GLU A 149 10.26 -6.52 -14.39
C GLU A 149 11.67 -6.91 -13.92
N GLU A 150 11.90 -6.95 -12.61
CA GLU A 150 13.19 -7.35 -12.01
C GLU A 150 13.03 -8.28 -10.81
N LEU A 151 14.08 -9.06 -10.52
CA LEU A 151 14.13 -9.90 -9.33
C LEU A 151 14.59 -9.05 -8.14
N HIS A 152 13.73 -8.91 -7.14
CA HIS A 152 14.03 -8.10 -5.96
C HIS A 152 14.29 -8.96 -4.72
N PRO A 153 15.39 -8.75 -3.97
CA PRO A 153 15.69 -9.53 -2.77
C PRO A 153 14.61 -9.42 -1.69
N ASP A 154 13.83 -8.33 -1.73
CA ASP A 154 12.83 -8.03 -0.72
C ASP A 154 11.46 -8.66 -0.98
N ARG A 155 11.29 -9.32 -2.13
CA ARG A 155 10.11 -10.11 -2.49
C ARG A 155 10.53 -11.55 -2.75
N THR A 156 10.29 -12.42 -1.78
CA THR A 156 10.81 -13.80 -1.82
C THR A 156 9.75 -14.87 -2.13
N SER A 157 8.57 -14.45 -2.59
CA SER A 157 7.46 -15.32 -3.00
C SER A 157 7.68 -15.98 -4.38
N GLN A 158 6.83 -16.96 -4.65
CA GLN A 158 6.51 -17.40 -6.02
C GLN A 158 5.20 -16.76 -6.46
N GLY A 159 5.02 -16.44 -7.74
CA GLY A 159 3.78 -15.87 -8.23
C GLY A 159 3.54 -16.07 -9.72
N MET A 160 2.31 -15.79 -10.14
CA MET A 160 1.86 -15.79 -11.53
C MET A 160 0.64 -14.88 -11.69
N PHE A 161 0.36 -14.41 -12.91
CA PHE A 161 -0.81 -13.59 -13.25
C PHE A 161 -1.80 -14.34 -14.15
N PHE A 162 -3.07 -14.38 -13.75
CA PHE A 162 -4.14 -14.76 -14.66
C PHE A 162 -4.42 -13.59 -15.60
N ALA A 163 -4.69 -13.85 -16.87
CA ALA A 163 -5.37 -12.85 -17.70
C ALA A 163 -6.76 -12.54 -17.11
N ARG A 164 -7.30 -11.35 -17.37
CA ARG A 164 -8.68 -11.04 -16.98
C ARG A 164 -9.63 -12.06 -17.58
N SER A 165 -10.55 -12.56 -16.76
CA SER A 165 -11.55 -13.56 -17.15
C SER A 165 -10.97 -14.81 -17.82
N GLU A 166 -9.73 -15.19 -17.50
CA GLU A 166 -9.02 -16.32 -18.14
C GLU A 166 -9.78 -17.65 -18.01
N ASN A 167 -10.50 -17.83 -16.91
CA ASN A 167 -11.34 -18.99 -16.67
C ASN A 167 -12.57 -18.62 -15.82
N ALA A 168 -13.50 -19.56 -15.68
CA ALA A 168 -14.78 -19.32 -15.01
C ALA A 168 -14.67 -18.92 -13.53
N VAL A 169 -13.66 -19.41 -12.80
CA VAL A 169 -13.45 -19.01 -11.39
C VAL A 169 -12.89 -17.59 -11.31
N VAL A 170 -11.90 -17.25 -12.14
CA VAL A 170 -11.34 -15.89 -12.24
C VAL A 170 -12.42 -14.90 -12.65
N GLN A 171 -13.18 -15.19 -13.70
CA GLN A 171 -14.25 -14.31 -14.18
C GLN A 171 -15.29 -14.01 -13.10
N ARG A 172 -15.74 -15.03 -12.37
CA ARG A 172 -16.72 -14.89 -11.28
C ARG A 172 -16.17 -14.02 -10.14
N ILE A 173 -14.93 -14.27 -9.73
CA ILE A 173 -14.27 -13.52 -8.66
C ILE A 173 -14.05 -12.06 -9.08
N GLU A 174 -13.62 -11.81 -10.31
CA GLU A 174 -13.45 -10.44 -10.81
C GLU A 174 -14.77 -9.67 -10.89
N ALA A 175 -15.86 -10.32 -11.32
CA ALA A 175 -17.19 -9.74 -11.31
C ALA A 175 -17.66 -9.40 -9.87
N ARG A 176 -17.43 -10.32 -8.92
CA ARG A 176 -17.70 -10.09 -7.49
C ARG A 176 -16.93 -8.90 -6.94
N ILE A 177 -15.63 -8.82 -7.20
CA ILE A 177 -14.77 -7.70 -6.78
C ILE A 177 -15.26 -6.38 -7.36
N ALA A 178 -15.62 -6.36 -8.65
CA ALA A 178 -16.12 -5.16 -9.32
C ALA A 178 -17.41 -4.64 -8.70
N LYS A 179 -18.35 -5.55 -8.39
CA LYS A 179 -19.60 -5.20 -7.69
C LYS A 179 -19.33 -4.74 -6.25
N LEU A 180 -18.52 -5.50 -5.49
CA LEU A 180 -18.15 -5.23 -4.10
C LEU A 180 -17.55 -3.83 -3.94
N LEU A 181 -16.57 -3.47 -4.78
CA LEU A 181 -15.80 -2.24 -4.67
C LEU A 181 -16.35 -1.10 -5.53
N ARG A 182 -17.43 -1.36 -6.28
CA ARG A 182 -18.03 -0.45 -7.27
C ARG A 182 -17.00 0.11 -8.26
N TRP A 183 -16.15 -0.78 -8.77
CA TRP A 183 -15.08 -0.43 -9.70
C TRP A 183 -15.14 -1.33 -10.95
N PRO A 184 -15.01 -0.81 -12.18
CA PRO A 184 -15.16 -1.63 -13.37
C PRO A 184 -14.12 -2.77 -13.43
N VAL A 185 -14.52 -3.94 -13.91
CA VAL A 185 -13.60 -5.08 -14.11
C VAL A 185 -12.44 -4.70 -15.03
N GLN A 186 -12.70 -3.83 -16.02
CA GLN A 186 -11.73 -3.32 -16.99
C GLN A 186 -10.63 -2.49 -16.32
N ASN A 187 -10.90 -1.90 -15.16
CA ASN A 187 -9.91 -1.16 -14.40
C ASN A 187 -9.08 -2.07 -13.48
N GLY A 188 -9.32 -3.39 -13.46
CA GLY A 188 -8.49 -4.32 -12.71
C GLY A 188 -7.34 -4.87 -13.53
N GLU A 189 -6.14 -4.92 -12.96
CA GLU A 189 -5.07 -5.78 -13.48
C GLU A 189 -5.46 -7.27 -13.37
N GLY A 190 -4.77 -8.16 -14.07
CA GLY A 190 -4.98 -9.61 -13.89
C GLY A 190 -4.78 -10.04 -12.43
N LEU A 191 -5.55 -11.04 -11.96
CA LEU A 191 -5.37 -11.57 -10.61
C LEU A 191 -3.98 -12.18 -10.47
N GLN A 192 -3.18 -11.66 -9.53
CA GLN A 192 -1.88 -12.22 -9.21
C GLN A 192 -2.03 -13.23 -8.08
N VAL A 193 -1.72 -14.50 -8.31
CA VAL A 193 -1.63 -15.50 -7.23
C VAL A 193 -0.18 -15.60 -6.77
N LEU A 194 0.01 -15.60 -5.44
CA LEU A 194 1.31 -15.75 -4.81
C LEU A 194 1.32 -16.87 -3.78
N ARG A 195 2.48 -17.51 -3.67
CA ARG A 195 2.81 -18.50 -2.65
C ARG A 195 4.05 -18.05 -1.87
N TYR A 196 3.94 -18.11 -0.55
CA TYR A 196 5.01 -17.82 0.40
C TYR A 196 5.33 -19.11 1.18
N PRO A 197 6.43 -19.82 0.87
CA PRO A 197 6.94 -20.90 1.71
C PRO A 197 7.52 -20.36 3.03
N PRO A 198 7.92 -21.23 3.99
CA PRO A 198 8.57 -20.79 5.22
C PRO A 198 9.78 -19.88 4.95
N GLY A 199 9.87 -18.79 5.71
CA GLY A 199 10.87 -17.73 5.58
C GLY A 199 10.60 -16.71 4.48
N ALA A 200 9.65 -16.97 3.56
CA ALA A 200 9.31 -16.01 2.52
C ALA A 200 8.50 -14.84 3.08
N GLN A 201 8.77 -13.65 2.56
CA GLN A 201 8.17 -12.39 3.01
C GLN A 201 8.07 -11.38 1.86
N TYR A 202 7.43 -10.25 2.14
CA TYR A 202 7.53 -9.05 1.32
C TYR A 202 7.74 -7.85 2.22
N ARG A 203 8.89 -7.17 2.10
CA ARG A 203 9.14 -5.96 2.89
C ARG A 203 8.11 -4.86 2.62
N PRO A 204 7.91 -3.94 3.59
CA PRO A 204 6.99 -2.83 3.42
C PRO A 204 7.24 -2.03 2.13
N HIS A 205 6.18 -1.80 1.36
CA HIS A 205 6.21 -1.09 0.09
C HIS A 205 4.87 -0.39 -0.17
N TYR A 206 4.83 0.42 -1.23
CA TYR A 206 3.61 0.99 -1.77
C TYR A 206 3.23 0.27 -3.06
N ASP A 207 1.93 0.12 -3.28
CA ASP A 207 1.42 -0.47 -4.51
C ASP A 207 1.27 0.54 -5.65
N TYR A 208 1.11 1.83 -5.34
CA TYR A 208 1.13 2.88 -6.35
C TYR A 208 2.52 3.02 -6.97
N PHE A 209 2.56 3.52 -8.20
CA PHE A 209 3.81 3.88 -8.87
C PHE A 209 4.23 5.27 -8.41
N ASN A 210 5.43 5.40 -7.84
CA ASN A 210 5.93 6.69 -7.36
C ASN A 210 6.09 7.69 -8.54
N PRO A 211 5.37 8.83 -8.57
CA PRO A 211 5.44 9.79 -9.67
C PRO A 211 6.83 10.37 -9.94
N ALA A 212 7.73 10.33 -8.96
CA ALA A 212 9.09 10.81 -9.09
C ALA A 212 10.04 9.84 -9.81
N GLU A 213 9.64 8.57 -9.98
CA GLU A 213 10.49 7.56 -10.64
C GLU A 213 10.44 7.71 -12.17
N PRO A 214 11.60 7.59 -12.85
CA PRO A 214 11.67 7.82 -14.30
C PRO A 214 10.91 6.77 -15.11
N GLY A 215 10.72 5.56 -14.59
CA GLY A 215 9.91 4.51 -15.24
C GLY A 215 8.40 4.72 -15.13
N THR A 216 7.93 5.53 -14.18
CA THR A 216 6.50 5.71 -13.88
C THR A 216 5.68 6.18 -15.08
N PRO A 217 6.09 7.21 -15.85
CA PRO A 217 5.31 7.65 -17.01
C PRO A 217 4.96 6.54 -18.00
N ALA A 218 5.89 5.60 -18.26
CA ALA A 218 5.65 4.48 -19.18
C ALA A 218 4.64 3.47 -18.61
N ILE A 219 4.71 3.18 -17.30
CA ILE A 219 3.79 2.27 -16.62
C ILE A 219 2.36 2.84 -16.57
N LEU A 220 2.23 4.15 -16.38
CA LEU A 220 0.95 4.84 -16.32
C LEU A 220 0.21 4.90 -17.67
N LEU A 221 0.87 4.57 -18.80
CA LEU A 221 0.18 4.44 -20.08
C LEU A 221 -0.87 3.32 -20.07
N ARG A 222 -0.64 2.29 -19.24
CA ARG A 222 -1.51 1.11 -19.13
C ARG A 222 -2.44 1.23 -17.94
N GLY A 223 -3.59 1.90 -18.12
CA GLY A 223 -4.59 2.08 -17.07
C GLY A 223 -4.27 3.16 -16.03
N GLY A 224 -3.18 3.91 -16.17
CA GLY A 224 -2.85 4.98 -15.24
C GLY A 224 -2.38 4.50 -13.87
N GLN A 225 -2.58 5.31 -12.85
CA GLN A 225 -2.14 5.00 -11.49
C GLN A 225 -2.96 3.86 -10.88
N ARG A 226 -2.35 3.05 -10.02
CA ARG A 226 -3.10 2.19 -9.12
C ARG A 226 -3.78 3.06 -8.07
N VAL A 227 -5.02 2.76 -7.72
CA VAL A 227 -5.82 3.57 -6.78
C VAL A 227 -6.26 2.77 -5.56
N ALA A 228 -6.20 1.44 -5.63
CA ALA A 228 -6.48 0.56 -4.52
C ALA A 228 -5.94 -0.85 -4.77
N THR A 229 -5.88 -1.61 -3.68
CA THR A 229 -5.44 -3.00 -3.66
C THR A 229 -6.43 -3.83 -2.85
N LEU A 230 -6.74 -5.03 -3.35
CA LEU A 230 -7.42 -6.07 -2.61
C LEU A 230 -6.51 -7.30 -2.52
N ILE A 231 -6.11 -7.66 -1.30
CA ILE A 231 -5.34 -8.87 -1.00
C ILE A 231 -6.31 -9.90 -0.41
N ILE A 232 -6.46 -11.03 -1.09
CA ILE A 232 -7.37 -12.12 -0.72
C ILE A 232 -6.52 -13.28 -0.20
N TYR A 233 -6.80 -13.78 0.99
CA TYR A 233 -6.11 -14.93 1.56
C TYR A 233 -6.74 -16.22 1.02
N LEU A 234 -5.96 -17.02 0.30
CA LEU A 234 -6.40 -18.29 -0.28
C LEU A 234 -6.09 -19.48 0.63
N PHE A 235 -5.03 -19.36 1.43
CA PHE A 235 -4.63 -20.35 2.43
C PHE A 235 -3.78 -19.66 3.49
N GLU A 236 -4.14 -19.84 4.76
CA GLU A 236 -3.38 -19.35 5.91
C GLU A 236 -2.22 -20.30 6.28
N PRO A 237 -1.06 -19.77 6.67
CA PRO A 237 0.00 -20.56 7.28
C PRO A 237 -0.37 -20.97 8.72
N GLU A 238 0.31 -21.97 9.29
CA GLU A 238 0.11 -22.27 10.71
C GLU A 238 0.68 -21.16 11.61
N GLU A 239 1.75 -20.48 11.19
CA GLU A 239 2.36 -19.38 11.94
C GLU A 239 2.97 -18.29 11.04
N GLY A 240 2.79 -17.03 11.42
CA GLY A 240 3.34 -15.85 10.73
C GLY A 240 2.53 -15.41 9.52
N GLY A 241 3.18 -14.71 8.59
CA GLY A 241 2.59 -14.36 7.30
C GLY A 241 1.54 -13.25 7.30
N ALA A 242 1.40 -12.45 8.36
CA ALA A 242 0.40 -11.38 8.38
C ALA A 242 0.67 -10.28 7.33
N THR A 243 -0.39 -9.59 6.92
CA THR A 243 -0.24 -8.33 6.17
C THR A 243 -0.17 -7.19 7.19
N VAL A 244 0.92 -6.43 7.19
CA VAL A 244 1.16 -5.34 8.15
C VAL A 244 1.11 -3.99 7.47
N PHE A 245 0.59 -2.99 8.19
CA PHE A 245 0.54 -1.58 7.79
C PHE A 245 1.23 -0.74 8.88
N PRO A 246 2.57 -0.55 8.80
CA PRO A 246 3.34 0.06 9.88
C PRO A 246 2.92 1.49 10.26
N ASP A 247 2.55 2.31 9.27
CA ASP A 247 2.19 3.73 9.47
C ASP A 247 0.92 3.95 10.31
N ILE A 248 0.14 2.89 10.49
CA ILE A 248 -1.14 2.91 11.21
C ILE A 248 -1.21 1.85 12.32
N GLY A 249 -0.15 1.06 12.51
CA GLY A 249 -0.08 0.03 13.54
C GLY A 249 -1.11 -1.09 13.38
N VAL A 250 -1.49 -1.41 12.13
CA VAL A 250 -2.48 -2.46 11.83
C VAL A 250 -1.77 -3.71 11.31
N GLN A 251 -2.27 -4.88 11.74
CA GLN A 251 -1.85 -6.18 11.25
C GLN A 251 -3.09 -7.03 10.97
N VAL A 252 -3.16 -7.60 9.77
CA VAL A 252 -4.25 -8.49 9.36
C VAL A 252 -3.69 -9.91 9.23
N ALA A 253 -4.16 -10.79 10.12
CA ALA A 253 -3.80 -12.20 10.09
C ALA A 253 -4.43 -12.91 8.88
N PRO A 254 -3.72 -13.79 8.16
CA PRO A 254 -4.29 -14.52 7.04
C PRO A 254 -5.38 -15.47 7.52
N ARG A 255 -6.52 -15.46 6.83
CA ARG A 255 -7.63 -16.40 7.02
C ARG A 255 -8.23 -16.72 5.68
N ARG A 256 -8.23 -17.98 5.26
CA ARG A 256 -8.75 -18.41 3.95
C ARG A 256 -10.15 -17.85 3.71
N GLY A 257 -10.33 -17.27 2.54
CA GLY A 257 -11.57 -16.63 2.10
C GLY A 257 -11.73 -15.17 2.51
N ASN A 258 -10.95 -14.69 3.48
CA ASN A 258 -10.96 -13.27 3.88
C ASN A 258 -10.09 -12.43 2.95
N ALA A 259 -10.30 -11.12 3.00
CA ALA A 259 -9.49 -10.17 2.25
C ALA A 259 -9.25 -8.88 3.02
N VAL A 260 -8.15 -8.19 2.71
CA VAL A 260 -7.91 -6.82 3.12
C VAL A 260 -7.93 -5.92 1.88
N PHE A 261 -8.74 -4.88 1.94
CA PHE A 261 -8.84 -3.83 0.94
C PHE A 261 -8.26 -2.55 1.52
N PHE A 262 -7.54 -1.79 0.71
CA PHE A 262 -7.12 -0.44 1.04
C PHE A 262 -7.00 0.40 -0.22
N SER A 263 -7.34 1.68 -0.12
CA SER A 263 -7.25 2.62 -1.23
C SER A 263 -6.30 3.77 -0.92
N TYR A 264 -5.80 4.40 -1.98
CA TYR A 264 -4.83 5.48 -1.89
C TYR A 264 -5.19 6.55 -2.93
N ALA A 265 -5.89 7.59 -2.48
CA ALA A 265 -6.34 8.71 -3.31
C ALA A 265 -5.20 9.53 -3.94
N GLN A 266 -3.97 9.32 -3.46
CA GLN A 266 -2.76 9.94 -3.98
C GLN A 266 -1.61 8.93 -3.94
N ALA A 267 -0.76 8.97 -4.96
CA ALA A 267 0.48 8.20 -5.03
C ALA A 267 1.59 8.89 -4.20
N HIS A 268 1.39 8.99 -2.89
CA HIS A 268 2.26 9.72 -1.97
C HIS A 268 2.27 9.06 -0.59
N PRO A 269 3.39 9.09 0.17
CA PRO A 269 3.48 8.48 1.50
C PRO A 269 2.42 8.94 2.50
N ALA A 270 1.89 10.15 2.32
CA ALA A 270 0.76 10.64 3.12
C ALA A 270 -0.55 9.85 2.90
N SER A 271 -0.59 8.89 1.96
CA SER A 271 -1.64 7.88 1.90
C SER A 271 -1.62 6.93 3.10
N ARG A 272 -0.48 6.78 3.80
CA ARG A 272 -0.30 5.89 4.97
C ARG A 272 -0.66 4.43 4.67
N THR A 273 -0.53 4.02 3.40
CA THR A 273 -0.80 2.66 2.91
C THR A 273 0.48 1.85 2.72
N LEU A 274 1.59 2.22 3.37
CA LEU A 274 2.79 1.41 3.39
C LEU A 274 2.44 0.06 4.02
N HIS A 275 2.70 -1.02 3.30
CA HIS A 275 2.30 -2.35 3.77
C HIS A 275 3.27 -3.43 3.32
N GLY A 276 3.32 -4.52 4.07
CA GLY A 276 4.19 -5.66 3.80
C GLY A 276 3.56 -6.98 4.21
N GLY A 277 4.20 -8.07 3.80
CA GLY A 277 3.88 -9.42 4.27
C GLY A 277 4.97 -9.90 5.22
N GLU A 278 4.62 -10.16 6.47
CA GLU A 278 5.54 -10.77 7.44
C GLU A 278 6.04 -12.13 6.95
N PRO A 279 7.21 -12.58 7.43
CA PRO A 279 7.69 -13.93 7.18
C PRO A 279 6.65 -14.99 7.55
N VAL A 280 6.46 -15.98 6.69
CA VAL A 280 5.84 -17.24 7.09
C VAL A 280 6.82 -17.98 7.99
N VAL A 281 6.39 -18.36 9.18
CA VAL A 281 7.25 -19.09 10.13
C VAL A 281 7.08 -20.60 9.91
N THR A 282 5.83 -21.07 9.96
CA THR A 282 5.46 -22.47 9.73
C THR A 282 4.33 -22.54 8.71
N GLY A 283 4.42 -23.48 7.76
CA GLY A 283 3.40 -23.70 6.73
C GLY A 283 3.66 -22.98 5.43
N GLU A 284 2.58 -22.68 4.71
CA GLU A 284 2.63 -21.82 3.54
C GLU A 284 1.45 -20.85 3.51
N LYS A 285 1.70 -19.65 3.00
CA LYS A 285 0.66 -18.65 2.75
C LYS A 285 0.39 -18.56 1.26
N TRP A 286 -0.89 -18.58 0.90
CA TRP A 286 -1.34 -18.29 -0.45
C TRP A 286 -2.23 -17.05 -0.46
N ILE A 287 -2.00 -16.15 -1.41
CA ILE A 287 -2.84 -14.97 -1.63
C ILE A 287 -3.15 -14.77 -3.11
N ALA A 288 -4.28 -14.11 -3.39
CA ALA A 288 -4.53 -13.45 -4.66
C ALA A 288 -4.56 -11.94 -4.45
N THR A 289 -3.81 -11.19 -5.26
CA THR A 289 -3.81 -9.73 -5.25
C THR A 289 -4.52 -9.21 -6.50
N LYS A 290 -5.43 -8.25 -6.30
CA LYS A 290 -6.07 -7.48 -7.36
C LYS A 290 -5.68 -6.02 -7.19
N TRP A 291 -4.90 -5.50 -8.13
CA TRP A 291 -4.64 -4.06 -8.22
C TRP A 291 -5.70 -3.39 -9.10
N LEU A 292 -6.18 -2.24 -8.66
CA LEU A 292 -7.21 -1.46 -9.33
C LEU A 292 -6.58 -0.17 -9.86
N ARG A 293 -6.86 0.13 -11.12
CA ARG A 293 -6.33 1.23 -11.91
C ARG A 293 -7.34 2.37 -12.02
N GLU A 294 -6.87 3.60 -12.15
CA GLU A 294 -7.71 4.79 -12.37
C GLU A 294 -8.51 4.70 -13.69
N ARG A 295 -7.94 4.05 -14.71
CA ARG A 295 -8.48 3.92 -16.06
C ARG A 295 -8.47 2.45 -16.49
N GLU A 296 -9.10 2.17 -17.62
CA GLU A 296 -9.10 0.84 -18.22
C GLU A 296 -7.66 0.33 -18.43
N PHE A 297 -7.40 -0.86 -17.89
CA PHE A 297 -6.11 -1.53 -18.01
C PHE A 297 -6.05 -2.30 -19.34
N THR A 298 -5.09 -1.94 -20.19
CA THR A 298 -4.80 -2.56 -21.50
C THR A 298 -3.34 -2.99 -21.55
#